data_AF-A0AA44YEL6-F1
#
_entry.id   AF-A0AA44YEL6-F1
#
_cell.length_a   1.000
_cell.length_b   1.000
_cell.length_c   1.000
_cell.angle_alpha   90.00
_cell.angle_beta   90.00
_cell.angle_gamma   90.00
#
_symmetry.space_group_name_H-M   'P 1'
#
loop_
_entity.id
_entity.type
_entity.pdbx_description
1 polymer ?
#
loop_
_entity_poly.entity_id
_entity_poly.type
_entity_poly.pdbx_seq_one_letter_code
_entity_poly.pdbx_strand_id
1 'polypeptide(L)'
;MVPLRTKALYESIGIRLPVWVAHQLVDYLGRAPVALSDLALNCFLRRTSLTSNKNDVFSLDGCRLLHQRVSLFVFLIISALAITWGFYISVFPLAESGASATDNSPLWGVFFFFAYLMMAIFVVAWSINEWESLRHAKAFWLKWQPHLYQTEAEYQAHCQHARNVAAQENVPDIASDTAADLSPAEKPLRGWLMRRLGKKDN
;
A
#
# COMPACT_ATOMS: atom_id res chain seq x y z
N MET A 1 -22.57 -11.66 -14.88
CA MET A 1 -21.65 -10.88 -15.74
C MET A 1 -21.16 -9.56 -15.12
N VAL A 2 -21.84 -8.98 -14.12
CA VAL A 2 -21.37 -7.81 -13.34
C VAL A 2 -20.05 -7.99 -12.55
N PRO A 3 -19.74 -9.16 -11.93
CA PRO A 3 -18.55 -9.27 -11.07
C PRO A 3 -17.21 -9.23 -11.83
N LEU A 4 -17.22 -9.61 -13.11
CA LEU A 4 -16.01 -9.57 -13.96
C LEU A 4 -15.62 -8.14 -14.34
N ARG A 5 -16.60 -7.25 -14.56
CA ARG A 5 -16.33 -5.85 -14.89
C ARG A 5 -15.82 -5.06 -13.69
N THR A 6 -16.36 -5.30 -12.49
CA THR A 6 -15.85 -4.68 -11.27
C THR A 6 -14.45 -5.20 -10.93
N LYS A 7 -14.19 -6.51 -11.06
CA LYS A 7 -12.85 -7.08 -10.88
C LYS A 7 -11.82 -6.45 -11.83
N ALA A 8 -12.14 -6.34 -13.12
CA ALA A 8 -11.26 -5.70 -14.10
C ALA A 8 -11.03 -4.21 -13.80
N LEU A 9 -12.03 -3.51 -13.26
CA LEU A 9 -11.89 -2.10 -12.85
C LEU A 9 -10.95 -1.95 -11.65
N TYR A 10 -11.08 -2.80 -10.62
CA TYR A 10 -10.20 -2.80 -9.45
C TYR A 10 -8.76 -3.23 -9.79
N GLU A 11 -8.59 -4.20 -10.68
CA GLU A 11 -7.28 -4.57 -11.25
C GLU A 11 -6.67 -3.42 -12.06
N SER A 12 -7.47 -2.68 -12.85
CA SER A 12 -7.01 -1.52 -13.61
C SER A 12 -6.60 -0.31 -12.74
N ILE A 13 -7.14 -0.23 -11.52
CA ILE A 13 -6.78 0.77 -10.49
C ILE A 13 -5.57 0.31 -9.65
N GLY A 14 -5.02 -0.88 -9.91
CA GLY A 14 -3.84 -1.42 -9.22
C GLY A 14 -4.15 -2.01 -7.84
N ILE A 15 -5.42 -2.15 -7.49
CA ILE A 15 -5.87 -2.77 -6.25
C ILE A 15 -5.91 -4.29 -6.47
N ARG A 16 -4.86 -5.00 -6.03
CA ARG A 16 -4.77 -6.47 -6.10
C ARG A 16 -5.59 -7.18 -5.01
N LEU A 17 -6.54 -6.47 -4.39
CA LEU A 17 -7.38 -6.99 -3.31
C LEU A 17 -8.65 -7.64 -3.88
N PRO A 18 -9.20 -8.68 -3.23
CA PRO A 18 -10.53 -9.18 -3.55
C PRO A 18 -11.59 -8.06 -3.48
N VAL A 19 -12.60 -8.10 -4.35
CA VAL A 19 -13.60 -7.02 -4.46
C VAL A 19 -14.34 -6.76 -3.15
N TRP A 20 -14.68 -7.82 -2.41
CA TRP A 20 -15.36 -7.71 -1.11
C TRP A 20 -14.48 -7.05 -0.04
N VAL A 21 -13.18 -7.34 -0.06
CA VAL A 21 -12.17 -6.72 0.82
C VAL A 21 -11.98 -5.24 0.48
N ALA A 22 -11.92 -4.91 -0.82
CA ALA A 22 -11.79 -3.53 -1.29
C ALA A 22 -12.99 -2.67 -0.86
N HIS A 23 -14.21 -3.24 -0.91
CA HIS A 23 -15.40 -2.55 -0.41
C HIS A 23 -15.32 -2.24 1.07
N GLN A 24 -14.92 -3.20 1.91
CA GLN A 24 -14.75 -2.98 3.35
C GLN A 24 -13.67 -1.94 3.65
N LEU A 25 -12.60 -1.89 2.85
CA LEU A 25 -11.56 -0.88 2.98
C LEU A 25 -12.10 0.52 2.68
N VAL A 26 -12.91 0.67 1.62
CA VAL A 26 -13.55 1.95 1.27
C VAL A 26 -14.55 2.38 2.35
N ASP A 27 -15.36 1.46 2.85
CA ASP A 27 -16.31 1.74 3.95
C ASP A 27 -15.57 2.14 5.24
N TYR A 28 -14.46 1.47 5.56
CA TYR A 28 -13.60 1.83 6.68
C TYR A 28 -12.99 3.23 6.50
N LEU A 29 -12.47 3.57 5.32
CA LEU A 29 -11.94 4.90 5.02
C LEU A 29 -13.00 6.00 5.02
N GLY A 30 -14.27 5.64 4.78
CA GLY A 30 -15.41 6.55 4.89
C GLY A 30 -15.81 6.85 6.34
N ARG A 31 -15.58 5.92 7.27
CA ARG A 31 -15.98 6.02 8.68
C ARG A 31 -14.84 6.41 9.62
N ALA A 32 -13.61 5.98 9.31
CA ALA A 32 -12.45 6.22 10.14
C ALA A 32 -11.85 7.61 9.87
N PRO A 33 -11.23 8.25 10.88
CA PRO A 33 -10.50 9.51 10.72
C PRO A 33 -9.13 9.30 10.03
N VAL A 34 -9.07 8.45 9.01
CA VAL A 34 -7.85 8.16 8.26
C VAL A 34 -7.86 9.04 7.01
N ALA A 35 -6.84 9.89 6.88
CA ALA A 35 -6.66 10.68 5.67
C ALA A 35 -6.27 9.76 4.50
N LEU A 36 -6.77 10.04 3.28
CA LEU A 36 -6.29 9.31 2.10
C LEU A 36 -4.79 9.54 1.83
N SER A 37 -4.23 10.64 2.34
CA SER A 37 -2.80 10.95 2.30
C SER A 37 -1.99 10.26 3.40
N ASP A 38 -2.60 9.39 4.22
CA ASP A 38 -1.88 8.66 5.27
C ASP A 38 -0.81 7.75 4.64
N LEU A 39 0.43 7.94 5.10
CA LEU A 39 1.59 7.18 4.67
C LEU A 39 1.38 5.68 4.87
N ALA A 40 0.74 5.28 5.98
CA ALA A 40 0.55 3.88 6.31
C ALA A 40 -0.44 3.19 5.35
N LEU A 41 -1.50 3.90 4.95
CA LEU A 41 -2.45 3.44 3.94
C LEU A 41 -1.77 3.29 2.57
N ASN A 42 -0.99 4.28 2.16
CA ASN A 42 -0.31 4.25 0.86
C ASN A 42 0.72 3.10 0.80
N CYS A 43 1.50 2.92 1.86
CA CYS A 43 2.41 1.78 2.00
C CYS A 43 1.67 0.43 1.93
N PHE A 44 0.50 0.33 2.56
CA PHE A 44 -0.32 -0.89 2.51
C PHE A 44 -0.85 -1.17 1.10
N LEU A 45 -1.42 -0.17 0.42
CA LEU A 45 -1.96 -0.30 -0.94
C LEU A 45 -0.88 -0.73 -1.94
N ARG A 46 0.31 -0.15 -1.84
CA ARG A 46 1.47 -0.53 -2.66
C ARG A 46 1.94 -1.97 -2.42
N ARG A 47 1.64 -2.55 -1.24
CA ARG A 47 2.06 -3.89 -0.82
C ARG A 47 0.91 -4.89 -0.68
N THR A 48 -0.19 -4.67 -1.38
CA THR A 48 -1.36 -5.58 -1.37
C THR A 48 -1.05 -7.01 -1.79
N SER A 49 0.03 -7.25 -2.54
CA SER A 49 0.54 -8.59 -2.89
C SER A 49 0.97 -9.44 -1.68
N LEU A 50 1.17 -8.82 -0.52
CA LEU A 50 1.50 -9.51 0.74
C LEU A 50 0.27 -10.08 1.45
N THR A 51 -0.92 -9.74 0.97
CA THR A 51 -2.16 -10.35 1.47
C THR A 51 -2.43 -11.66 0.72
N SER A 52 -3.01 -12.63 1.42
CA SER A 52 -3.37 -13.93 0.85
C SER A 52 -4.77 -14.29 1.31
N ASN A 53 -5.53 -14.90 0.40
CA ASN A 53 -6.75 -15.61 0.74
C ASN A 53 -6.40 -17.10 0.83
N LYS A 54 -6.37 -17.66 2.04
CA LYS A 54 -6.16 -19.11 2.28
C LYS A 54 -7.38 -19.62 3.02
N ASN A 55 -7.99 -20.70 2.53
CA ASN A 55 -9.17 -21.34 3.13
C ASN A 55 -10.32 -20.35 3.38
N ASP A 56 -10.62 -19.48 2.40
CA ASP A 56 -11.62 -18.40 2.47
C ASP A 56 -11.39 -17.34 3.56
N VAL A 57 -10.25 -17.38 4.25
CA VAL A 57 -9.84 -16.39 5.24
C VAL A 57 -8.84 -15.43 4.61
N PHE A 58 -9.23 -14.16 4.54
CA PHE A 58 -8.34 -13.10 4.09
C PHE A 58 -7.38 -12.69 5.22
N SER A 59 -6.09 -12.90 5.01
CA SER A 59 -5.05 -12.61 5.99
C SER A 59 -3.79 -12.01 5.37
N LEU A 60 -3.02 -11.30 6.17
CA LEU A 60 -1.68 -10.87 5.80
C LEU A 60 -0.74 -12.08 5.87
N ASP A 61 -0.15 -12.47 4.74
CA ASP A 61 0.70 -13.66 4.68
C ASP A 61 2.04 -13.38 5.37
N GLY A 62 2.16 -13.86 6.61
CA GLY A 62 3.37 -13.74 7.41
C GLY A 62 4.60 -14.37 6.75
N CYS A 63 4.42 -15.45 5.97
CA CYS A 63 5.53 -16.08 5.24
C CYS A 63 6.02 -15.18 4.10
N ARG A 64 5.12 -14.52 3.36
CA ARG A 64 5.51 -13.57 2.31
C ARG A 64 6.21 -12.34 2.87
N LEU A 65 5.72 -11.82 4.00
CA LEU A 65 6.38 -10.73 4.72
C LEU A 65 7.78 -11.10 5.19
N LEU A 66 7.93 -12.29 5.78
CA LEU A 66 9.23 -12.79 6.22
C LEU A 66 10.17 -12.96 5.02
N HIS A 67 9.68 -13.56 3.93
CA HIS A 67 10.45 -13.74 2.71
C HIS A 67 10.92 -12.40 2.13
N GLN A 68 10.06 -11.38 2.09
CA GLN A 68 10.45 -10.06 1.59
C GLN A 68 11.47 -9.38 2.51
N ARG A 69 11.36 -9.53 3.84
CA ARG A 69 12.38 -9.04 4.78
C ARG A 69 13.72 -9.74 4.59
N VAL A 70 13.71 -11.06 4.44
CA VAL A 70 14.91 -11.86 4.18
C VAL A 70 15.54 -11.45 2.85
N SER A 71 14.75 -11.29 1.79
CA SER A 71 15.21 -10.82 0.49
C SER A 71 15.88 -9.44 0.59
N LEU A 72 15.33 -8.52 1.38
CA LEU A 72 15.92 -7.20 1.63
C LEU A 72 17.27 -7.29 2.36
N PHE A 73 17.38 -8.16 3.37
CA PHE A 73 18.65 -8.42 4.05
C PHE A 73 19.69 -9.03 3.12
N VAL A 74 19.31 -10.03 2.32
CA VAL A 74 20.21 -10.67 1.36
C VAL A 74 20.66 -9.66 0.32
N PHE A 75 19.77 -8.81 -0.19
CA PHE A 75 20.11 -7.72 -1.11
C PHE A 75 21.14 -6.77 -0.51
N LEU A 76 20.98 -6.39 0.76
CA LEU A 76 21.93 -5.51 1.46
C LEU A 76 23.32 -6.16 1.55
N ILE A 77 23.40 -7.44 1.91
CA ILE A 77 24.67 -8.18 2.00
C ILE A 77 25.35 -8.26 0.62
N ILE A 78 24.62 -8.66 -0.42
CA ILE A 78 25.15 -8.77 -1.78
C ILE A 78 25.62 -7.41 -2.30
N SER A 79 24.83 -6.35 -2.06
CA SER A 79 25.18 -4.99 -2.50
C SER A 79 26.42 -4.48 -1.76
N ALA A 80 26.53 -4.74 -0.45
CA ALA A 80 27.71 -4.38 0.32
C ALA A 80 28.96 -5.10 -0.21
N LEU A 81 28.87 -6.40 -0.50
CA LEU A 81 29.96 -7.18 -1.11
C LEU A 81 30.35 -6.65 -2.49
N ALA A 82 29.36 -6.30 -3.33
CA ALA A 82 29.63 -5.74 -4.65
C ALA A 82 30.34 -4.37 -4.56
N ILE A 83 29.92 -3.51 -3.62
CA ILE A 83 30.54 -2.21 -3.38
C ILE A 83 31.97 -2.39 -2.85
N THR A 84 32.20 -3.27 -1.87
CA THR A 84 33.55 -3.48 -1.31
C THR A 84 34.48 -4.10 -2.33
N TRP A 85 34.00 -5.06 -3.12
CA TRP A 85 34.76 -5.67 -4.20
C TRP A 85 35.09 -4.67 -5.32
N GLY A 86 34.10 -3.88 -5.75
CA GLY A 86 34.29 -2.83 -6.74
C GLY A 86 35.27 -1.77 -6.26
N PHE A 87 35.17 -1.36 -4.99
CA PHE A 87 36.09 -0.43 -4.35
C PHE A 87 37.52 -0.98 -4.34
N TYR A 88 37.71 -2.25 -3.97
CA TYR A 88 39.01 -2.90 -3.94
C TYR A 88 39.67 -2.97 -5.33
N ILE A 89 38.92 -3.32 -6.37
CA ILE A 89 39.47 -3.42 -7.74
C ILE A 89 39.75 -2.06 -8.37
N SER A 90 38.98 -1.03 -8.05
CA SER A 90 39.11 0.27 -8.73
C SER A 90 39.97 1.27 -7.96
N VAL A 91 39.73 1.44 -6.66
CA VAL A 91 40.35 2.51 -5.87
C VAL A 91 41.76 2.12 -5.43
N PHE A 92 41.98 0.86 -5.06
CA PHE A 92 43.28 0.39 -4.55
C PHE A 92 44.41 0.46 -5.60
N PRO A 93 44.21 0.01 -6.85
CA PRO A 93 45.26 0.11 -7.88
C PRO A 93 45.56 1.55 -8.29
N LEU A 94 44.55 2.43 -8.27
CA LEU A 94 44.72 3.86 -8.53
C LEU A 94 45.46 4.58 -7.40
N ALA A 95 45.41 4.04 -6.18
CA ALA A 95 46.14 4.55 -5.02
C ALA A 95 47.60 4.05 -4.98
N GLU A 96 47.84 2.81 -5.43
CA GLU A 96 49.19 2.22 -5.48
C GLU A 96 50.01 2.65 -6.71
N SER A 97 49.36 3.02 -7.82
CA SER A 97 50.05 3.59 -8.98
C SER A 97 50.56 5.00 -8.65
N GLY A 98 51.68 5.06 -7.94
CA GLY A 98 52.39 6.30 -7.63
C GLY A 98 52.57 7.14 -8.89
N ALA A 99 52.19 8.41 -8.77
CA ALA A 99 52.08 9.39 -9.83
C ALA A 99 53.22 9.31 -10.87
N SER A 100 52.87 8.93 -12.10
CA SER A 100 53.56 9.40 -13.29
C SER A 100 52.92 10.73 -13.69
N ALA A 101 53.73 11.78 -13.86
CA ALA A 101 53.35 13.20 -13.82
C ALA A 101 52.48 13.72 -14.99
N THR A 102 51.76 12.84 -15.68
CA THR A 102 50.83 13.15 -16.79
C THR A 102 49.45 12.54 -16.63
N ASP A 103 49.21 11.71 -15.61
CA ASP A 103 48.00 10.90 -15.51
C ASP A 103 47.00 11.46 -14.49
N ASN A 104 45.74 11.63 -14.91
CA ASN A 104 44.61 12.04 -14.07
C ASN A 104 44.24 11.00 -12.96
N SER A 105 45.11 10.03 -12.68
CA SER A 105 44.94 8.93 -11.72
C SER A 105 44.44 9.34 -10.33
N PRO A 106 44.97 10.40 -9.67
CA PRO A 106 44.47 10.80 -8.35
C PRO A 106 43.04 11.38 -8.42
N LEU A 107 42.68 12.10 -9.49
CA LEU A 107 41.32 12.61 -9.70
C LEU A 107 40.33 11.47 -9.92
N TRP A 108 40.71 10.45 -10.69
CA TRP A 108 39.90 9.24 -10.88
C TRP A 108 39.73 8.45 -9.58
N GLY A 109 40.78 8.30 -8.77
CA GLY A 109 40.70 7.64 -7.46
C GLY A 109 39.72 8.34 -6.52
N VAL A 110 39.79 9.68 -6.42
CA VAL A 110 38.83 10.48 -5.63
C VAL A 110 37.41 10.36 -6.18
N PHE A 111 37.23 10.40 -7.49
CA PHE A 111 35.92 10.23 -8.13
C PHE A 111 35.30 8.86 -7.79
N PHE A 112 36.04 7.77 -7.96
CA PHE A 112 35.53 6.43 -7.65
C PHE A 112 35.25 6.28 -6.15
N PHE A 113 36.10 6.84 -5.28
CA PHE A 113 35.83 6.85 -3.83
C PHE A 113 34.48 7.47 -3.49
N PHE A 114 34.19 8.66 -4.00
CA PHE A 114 32.90 9.32 -3.77
C PHE A 114 31.74 8.57 -4.45
N ALA A 115 31.95 8.00 -5.63
CA ALA A 115 30.92 7.21 -6.31
C ALA A 115 30.49 5.99 -5.46
N TYR A 116 31.45 5.21 -4.93
CA TYR A 116 31.14 4.07 -4.06
C TYR A 116 30.56 4.51 -2.71
N LEU A 117 31.00 5.64 -2.16
CA LEU A 117 30.41 6.21 -0.95
C LEU A 117 28.93 6.58 -1.15
N MET A 118 28.61 7.26 -2.26
CA MET A 118 27.23 7.63 -2.59
C MET A 118 26.38 6.39 -2.88
N MET A 119 26.92 5.39 -3.55
CA MET A 119 26.24 4.10 -3.76
C MET A 119 25.95 3.39 -2.43
N ALA A 120 26.90 3.39 -1.48
CA ALA A 120 26.69 2.80 -0.17
C ALA A 120 25.58 3.53 0.61
N ILE A 121 25.62 4.86 0.63
CA ILE A 121 24.58 5.69 1.27
C ILE A 121 23.22 5.41 0.62
N PHE A 122 23.16 5.37 -0.71
CA PHE A 122 21.93 5.10 -1.45
C PHE A 122 21.35 3.73 -1.12
N VAL A 123 22.17 2.67 -1.12
CA VAL A 123 21.73 1.31 -0.78
C VAL A 123 21.17 1.27 0.65
N VAL A 124 21.88 1.87 1.62
CA VAL A 124 21.41 1.90 3.01
C VAL A 124 20.10 2.69 3.15
N ALA A 125 20.03 3.88 2.57
CA ALA A 125 18.82 4.71 2.61
C ALA A 125 17.62 4.01 1.97
N TRP A 126 17.85 3.37 0.81
CA TRP A 126 16.83 2.58 0.12
C TRP A 126 16.33 1.42 0.98
N SER A 127 17.25 0.66 1.61
CA SER A 127 16.91 -0.45 2.48
C SER A 127 16.10 -0.01 3.71
N ILE A 128 16.45 1.12 4.33
CA ILE A 128 15.70 1.68 5.46
C ILE A 128 14.28 2.08 5.02
N ASN A 129 14.16 2.83 3.93
CA ASN A 129 12.86 3.26 3.41
C ASN A 129 11.96 2.07 3.05
N GLU A 130 12.52 1.03 2.43
CA GLU A 130 11.80 -0.20 2.09
C GLU A 130 11.35 -0.95 3.36
N TRP A 131 12.21 -1.01 4.38
CA TRP A 131 11.89 -1.61 5.68
C TRP A 131 10.80 -0.85 6.44
N GLU A 132 10.87 0.48 6.48
CA GLU A 132 9.85 1.33 7.08
C GLU A 132 8.52 1.18 6.36
N SER A 133 8.52 1.15 5.02
CA SER A 133 7.32 0.92 4.22
C SER A 133 6.65 -0.43 4.56
N LEU A 134 7.43 -1.49 4.79
CA LEU A 134 6.90 -2.78 5.29
C LEU A 134 6.29 -2.65 6.68
N ARG A 135 6.93 -1.91 7.58
CA ARG A 135 6.46 -1.70 8.96
C ARG A 135 5.14 -0.92 8.96
N HIS A 136 5.05 0.16 8.19
CA HIS A 136 3.84 0.97 8.05
C HIS A 136 2.68 0.18 7.44
N ALA A 137 2.95 -0.62 6.39
CA ALA A 137 1.94 -1.50 5.81
C ALA A 137 1.40 -2.52 6.83
N LYS A 138 2.29 -3.12 7.65
CA LYS A 138 1.88 -4.04 8.73
C LYS A 138 1.10 -3.31 9.84
N ALA A 139 1.50 -2.10 10.20
CA ALA A 139 0.81 -1.30 11.22
C ALA A 139 -0.62 -0.95 10.78
N PHE A 140 -0.79 -0.52 9.52
CA PHE A 140 -2.11 -0.29 8.95
C PHE A 140 -2.96 -1.56 8.96
N TRP A 141 -2.39 -2.69 8.54
CA TRP A 141 -3.08 -3.99 8.58
C TRP A 141 -3.60 -4.33 9.97
N LEU A 142 -2.76 -4.23 11.01
CA LEU A 142 -3.16 -4.55 12.38
C LEU A 142 -4.30 -3.65 12.90
N LYS A 143 -4.32 -2.38 12.48
CA LYS A 143 -5.39 -1.44 12.83
C LYS A 143 -6.71 -1.76 12.10
N TRP A 144 -6.61 -2.20 10.85
CA TRP A 144 -7.78 -2.48 10.02
C TRP A 144 -8.36 -3.88 10.23
N GLN A 145 -7.51 -4.89 10.48
CA GLN A 145 -7.88 -6.30 10.69
C GLN A 145 -9.10 -6.53 11.60
N PRO A 146 -9.26 -5.88 12.77
CA PRO A 146 -10.43 -6.12 13.63
C PRO A 146 -11.77 -5.62 13.04
N HIS A 147 -11.73 -4.77 12.02
CA HIS A 147 -12.91 -4.24 11.34
C HIS A 147 -13.26 -5.03 10.06
N LEU A 148 -12.45 -6.05 9.73
CA LEU A 148 -12.60 -6.83 8.52
C LEU A 148 -13.39 -8.11 8.82
N TYR A 149 -14.42 -8.39 8.01
CA TYR A 149 -15.02 -9.71 7.97
C TYR A 149 -14.03 -10.67 7.33
N GLN A 150 -13.71 -11.78 7.98
CA GLN A 150 -12.60 -12.63 7.54
C GLN A 150 -12.99 -13.52 6.36
N THR A 151 -14.27 -13.85 6.24
CA THR A 151 -14.82 -14.66 5.14
C THR A 151 -15.78 -13.85 4.26
N GLU A 152 -15.84 -14.22 2.98
CA GLU A 152 -16.76 -13.61 2.03
C GLU A 152 -18.23 -13.90 2.39
N ALA A 153 -18.52 -15.08 2.94
CA ALA A 153 -19.86 -15.47 3.36
C ALA A 153 -20.41 -14.58 4.49
N GLU A 154 -19.60 -14.27 5.50
CA GLU A 154 -19.97 -13.33 6.58
C GLU A 154 -20.25 -11.94 6.02
N TYR A 155 -19.41 -11.47 5.11
CA TYR A 155 -19.59 -10.16 4.47
C TYR A 155 -20.89 -10.11 3.65
N GLN A 156 -21.17 -11.13 2.85
CA GLN A 156 -22.39 -11.20 2.04
C GLN A 156 -23.64 -11.26 2.93
N ALA A 157 -23.61 -12.02 4.02
CA ALA A 157 -24.71 -12.09 4.99
C ALA A 157 -24.98 -10.72 5.64
N HIS A 158 -23.93 -9.99 6.02
CA HIS A 158 -24.06 -8.63 6.56
C HIS A 158 -24.65 -7.66 5.53
N CYS A 159 -24.19 -7.70 4.27
CA CYS A 159 -24.75 -6.87 3.20
C CYS A 159 -26.22 -7.19 2.90
N GLN A 160 -26.60 -8.48 2.92
CA GLN A 160 -27.99 -8.90 2.76
C GLN A 160 -28.85 -8.40 3.92
N HIS A 161 -28.37 -8.51 5.15
CA HIS A 161 -29.09 -8.01 6.32
C HIS A 161 -29.29 -6.49 6.26
N ALA A 162 -28.24 -5.73 5.95
CA ALA A 162 -28.33 -4.27 5.79
C ALA A 162 -29.30 -3.87 4.67
N ARG A 163 -29.32 -4.62 3.56
CA ARG A 163 -30.27 -4.40 2.47
C ARG A 163 -31.71 -4.70 2.88
N ASN A 164 -31.93 -5.76 3.66
CA ASN A 164 -33.25 -6.14 4.14
C ASN A 164 -33.78 -5.13 5.17
N VAL A 165 -32.92 -4.62 6.06
CA VAL A 165 -33.27 -3.56 7.01
C VAL A 165 -33.62 -2.26 6.27
N ALA A 166 -32.81 -1.84 5.30
CA ALA A 166 -33.11 -0.66 4.48
C ALA A 166 -34.38 -0.85 3.64
N ALA A 167 -34.67 -2.07 3.16
CA ALA A 167 -35.91 -2.35 2.46
C ALA A 167 -37.12 -2.27 3.39
N GLN A 168 -36.99 -2.72 4.64
CA GLN A 168 -38.04 -2.66 5.66
C GLN A 168 -38.30 -1.23 6.15
N GLU A 169 -37.27 -0.39 6.26
CA GLU A 169 -37.39 1.04 6.57
C GLU A 169 -37.99 1.86 5.41
N ASN A 170 -37.88 1.37 4.18
CA ASN A 170 -38.52 1.96 2.99
C ASN A 170 -39.86 1.32 2.63
N VAL A 171 -40.39 0.38 3.44
CA VAL A 171 -41.81 0.02 3.36
C VAL A 171 -42.57 1.16 4.02
N PRO A 172 -43.37 1.96 3.28
CA PRO A 172 -44.16 3.00 3.91
C PRO A 172 -45.15 2.33 4.85
N ASP A 173 -45.16 2.74 6.12
CA ASP A 173 -46.26 2.49 7.03
C ASP A 173 -47.52 3.06 6.39
N ILE A 174 -48.29 2.20 5.73
CA ILE A 174 -49.67 2.49 5.34
C ILE A 174 -50.50 2.30 6.60
N ALA A 175 -50.42 3.28 7.50
CA ALA A 175 -51.45 3.61 8.45
C ALA A 175 -51.53 5.15 8.50
N SER A 176 -52.64 5.66 7.99
CA SER A 176 -53.08 7.05 7.90
C SER A 176 -52.45 8.04 8.89
N ASP A 177 -51.89 9.14 8.39
CA ASP A 177 -52.62 10.41 8.39
C ASP A 177 -51.90 11.54 7.61
N THR A 178 -52.70 12.16 6.76
CA THR A 178 -52.68 13.54 6.25
C THR A 178 -51.61 14.49 6.82
N ALA A 179 -50.67 14.93 5.99
CA ALA A 179 -50.34 16.36 5.77
C ALA A 179 -49.15 16.50 4.81
N ALA A 180 -49.27 17.48 3.92
CA ALA A 180 -48.25 17.89 2.97
C ALA A 180 -46.99 18.43 3.65
N ASP A 181 -45.92 18.47 2.85
CA ASP A 181 -44.62 19.14 3.07
C ASP A 181 -43.70 18.56 4.14
N LEU A 182 -42.71 17.77 3.70
CA LEU A 182 -41.30 18.17 3.65
C LEU A 182 -40.43 17.04 3.03
N SER A 183 -39.63 17.42 2.04
CA SER A 183 -38.70 16.57 1.27
C SER A 183 -37.68 15.80 2.14
N PRO A 184 -37.48 14.48 1.95
CA PRO A 184 -36.34 13.77 2.52
C PRO A 184 -35.14 13.89 1.57
N ALA A 185 -34.09 14.59 1.99
CA ALA A 185 -32.83 14.65 1.25
C ALA A 185 -31.66 14.17 2.12
N GLU A 186 -31.56 12.86 2.36
CA GLU A 186 -30.30 12.22 2.76
C GLU A 186 -29.68 11.40 1.62
N LYS A 187 -28.78 12.11 0.92
CA LYS A 187 -27.48 11.72 0.33
C LYS A 187 -27.34 10.44 -0.53
N PRO A 188 -26.85 10.59 -1.77
CA PRO A 188 -26.10 9.53 -2.44
C PRO A 188 -24.61 9.62 -2.08
N LEU A 189 -24.06 8.52 -1.54
CA LEU A 189 -22.63 8.25 -1.27
C LEU A 189 -21.66 8.65 -2.41
N ARG A 190 -22.15 8.70 -3.66
CA ARG A 190 -21.37 9.15 -4.84
C ARG A 190 -20.94 10.62 -4.78
N GLY A 191 -21.76 11.50 -4.21
CA GLY A 191 -21.48 12.94 -4.16
C GLY A 191 -20.33 13.28 -3.22
N TRP A 192 -20.17 12.53 -2.14
CA TRP A 192 -19.08 12.72 -1.17
C TRP A 192 -17.72 12.33 -1.76
N LEU A 193 -17.66 11.23 -2.50
CA LEU A 193 -16.44 10.72 -3.14
C LEU A 193 -15.96 11.68 -4.25
N MET A 194 -16.87 12.24 -5.04
CA MET A 194 -16.55 13.27 -6.05
C MET A 194 -16.08 14.60 -5.43
N ARG A 195 -16.64 15.02 -4.30
CA ARG A 195 -16.16 16.23 -3.59
C ARG A 195 -14.76 16.08 -3.01
N ARG A 196 -14.38 14.87 -2.60
CA ARG A 196 -13.03 14.61 -2.07
C ARG A 196 -11.99 14.48 -3.18
N LEU A 197 -12.36 13.92 -4.34
CA LEU A 197 -11.48 13.80 -5.51
C LEU A 197 -11.28 15.13 -6.26
N GLY A 198 -12.25 16.06 -6.18
CA GLY A 198 -12.16 17.37 -6.85
C GLY A 198 -11.41 18.45 -6.09
N LYS A 199 -10.99 18.23 -4.83
CA LYS A 199 -10.28 19.23 -4.04
C LYS A 199 -8.78 19.11 -4.33
N LYS A 200 -8.35 19.79 -5.39
CA LYS A 200 -6.94 20.11 -5.64
C LYS A 200 -6.69 21.41 -4.88
N ASP A 201 -5.96 21.32 -3.77
CA ASP A 201 -5.61 22.49 -2.96
C ASP A 201 -4.68 23.40 -3.80
N ASN A 202 -5.18 24.60 -4.11
CA ASN A 202 -4.35 25.76 -4.49
C ASN A 202 -3.77 26.38 -3.22
#